data_AF-A0A3S3R4H6-F1
#
_entry.id   AF-A0A3S3R4H6-F1
#
_cell.length_a   1.000
_cell.length_b   1.000
_cell.length_c   1.000
_cell.angle_alpha   90.00
_cell.angle_beta   90.00
_cell.angle_gamma   90.00
#
_symmetry.space_group_name_H-M   'P 1'
#
loop_
_entity.id
_entity.type
_entity.pdbx_description
1 polymer ?
#
loop_
_entity_poly.entity_id
_entity_poly.type
_entity_poly.pdbx_seq_one_letter_code
_entity_poly.pdbx_strand_id
1 'polypeptide(L)'
;MDHMHPADQAYFLSFENHAAQFFSHIPFDKIDHYKVQYDLRLKKRDEEYARILIQYVLLNDADNLCHSFHIHTDITHLKPDGIPTFSIIGIDGEPSYCNIQQVQVFTKSNDLFTKREWDILKCITEGKSSKQIADQLFISIHTVNCHRKNILAKAKVKTPMELLNKTIREGWM
;
A
#
# COMPACT_ATOMS: atom_id res chain seq x y z
N MET A 1 -4.00 -9.09 3.27
CA MET A 1 -3.78 -9.41 1.83
C MET A 1 -3.93 -10.91 1.52
N ASP A 2 -4.00 -11.78 2.52
CA ASP A 2 -3.90 -13.25 2.32
C ASP A 2 -5.08 -13.86 1.53
N HIS A 3 -6.23 -13.18 1.52
CA HIS A 3 -7.40 -13.56 0.73
C HIS A 3 -7.50 -12.81 -0.61
N MET A 4 -6.51 -12.00 -0.97
CA MET A 4 -6.51 -11.26 -2.24
C MET A 4 -5.76 -12.05 -3.31
N HIS A 5 -6.30 -12.09 -4.53
CA HIS A 5 -5.61 -12.72 -5.66
C HIS A 5 -4.19 -12.14 -5.82
N PRO A 6 -3.14 -12.96 -5.97
CA PRO A 6 -1.75 -12.47 -5.95
C PRO A 6 -1.44 -11.39 -6.98
N ALA A 7 -2.06 -11.47 -8.17
CA ALA A 7 -1.88 -10.46 -9.23
C ALA A 7 -2.54 -9.11 -8.92
N ASP A 8 -3.49 -9.07 -7.97
CA ASP A 8 -4.27 -7.87 -7.64
C ASP A 8 -3.64 -7.09 -6.47
N GLN A 9 -2.69 -7.69 -5.74
CA GLN A 9 -2.02 -7.08 -4.59
C GLN A 9 -1.28 -5.78 -4.95
N ALA A 10 -0.61 -5.74 -6.10
CA ALA A 10 0.09 -4.54 -6.56
C ALA A 10 -0.89 -3.43 -6.97
N TYR A 11 -2.04 -3.80 -7.53
CA TYR A 11 -3.10 -2.85 -7.85
C TYR A 11 -3.68 -2.23 -6.58
N PHE A 12 -4.01 -3.06 -5.58
CA PHE A 12 -4.51 -2.57 -4.29
C PHE A 12 -3.58 -1.55 -3.64
N LEU A 13 -2.28 -1.86 -3.54
CA LEU A 13 -1.30 -0.92 -2.99
C LEU A 13 -1.23 0.38 -3.80
N SER A 14 -1.27 0.27 -5.13
CA SER A 14 -1.30 1.44 -6.00
C SER A 14 -2.54 2.30 -5.79
N PHE A 15 -3.72 1.68 -5.68
CA PHE A 15 -5.00 2.35 -5.48
C PHE A 15 -5.06 3.06 -4.13
N GLU A 16 -4.65 2.39 -3.05
CA GLU A 16 -4.61 2.98 -1.71
C GLU A 16 -3.62 4.13 -1.62
N ASN A 17 -2.44 4.02 -2.25
CA ASN A 17 -1.50 5.14 -2.32
C ASN A 17 -2.06 6.31 -3.14
N HIS A 18 -2.76 6.05 -4.26
CA HIS A 18 -3.43 7.12 -5.02
C HIS A 18 -4.54 7.79 -4.20
N ALA A 19 -5.34 7.01 -3.47
CA ALA A 19 -6.35 7.56 -2.57
C ALA A 19 -5.71 8.43 -1.47
N ALA A 20 -4.67 7.94 -0.81
CA ALA A 20 -3.94 8.70 0.22
C ALA A 20 -3.35 10.00 -0.33
N GLN A 21 -2.73 9.97 -1.51
CA GLN A 21 -2.20 11.15 -2.18
C GLN A 21 -3.31 12.12 -2.59
N PHE A 22 -4.45 11.61 -3.07
CA PHE A 22 -5.59 12.45 -3.40
C PHE A 22 -6.07 13.19 -2.15
N PHE A 23 -6.41 12.46 -1.09
CA PHE A 23 -6.94 13.05 0.14
C PHE A 23 -5.96 13.96 0.88
N SER A 24 -4.64 13.78 0.73
CA SER A 24 -3.66 14.70 1.31
C SER A 24 -3.66 16.10 0.68
N HIS A 25 -4.27 16.26 -0.50
CA HIS A 25 -4.37 17.53 -1.22
C HIS A 25 -5.79 18.10 -1.26
N ILE A 26 -6.77 17.37 -0.70
CA ILE A 26 -8.16 17.82 -0.62
C ILE A 26 -8.39 18.58 0.69
N PRO A 27 -9.09 19.74 0.67
CA PRO A 27 -9.52 20.42 1.88
C PRO A 27 -10.29 19.49 2.82
N PHE A 28 -10.05 19.63 4.12
CA PHE A 28 -10.62 18.74 5.15
C PHE A 28 -12.16 18.69 5.12
N ASP A 29 -12.79 19.83 4.84
CA ASP A 29 -14.24 20.02 4.70
C ASP A 29 -14.84 19.41 3.42
N LYS A 30 -14.00 18.81 2.56
CA LYS A 30 -14.43 18.15 1.32
C LYS A 30 -14.16 16.65 1.30
N ILE A 31 -13.54 16.10 2.33
CA ILE A 31 -13.10 14.70 2.34
C ILE A 31 -14.27 13.72 2.21
N ASP A 32 -15.39 14.00 2.89
CA ASP A 32 -16.62 13.21 2.88
C ASP A 32 -17.46 13.40 1.60
N HIS A 33 -17.10 14.37 0.76
CA HIS A 33 -17.71 14.59 -0.56
C HIS A 33 -17.06 13.72 -1.66
N TYR A 34 -16.21 12.76 -1.30
CA TYR A 34 -15.61 11.82 -2.24
C TYR A 34 -15.83 10.38 -1.82
N LYS A 35 -16.17 9.55 -2.81
CA LYS A 35 -16.24 8.10 -2.70
C LYS A 35 -15.12 7.48 -3.50
N VAL A 36 -14.28 6.67 -2.86
CA VAL A 36 -13.32 5.82 -3.54
C VAL A 36 -14.00 4.53 -3.97
N GLN A 37 -13.68 4.03 -5.16
CA GLN A 37 -14.07 2.70 -5.58
C GLN A 37 -13.00 1.99 -6.39
N TYR A 38 -12.86 0.69 -6.15
CA TYR A 38 -12.08 -0.21 -7.00
C TYR A 38 -12.56 -1.65 -6.90
N ASP A 39 -12.25 -2.45 -7.91
CA ASP A 39 -12.53 -3.89 -7.89
C ASP A 39 -11.28 -4.74 -7.70
N LEU A 40 -11.37 -5.78 -6.87
CA LEU A 40 -10.30 -6.76 -6.67
C LEU A 40 -10.88 -8.17 -6.63
N ARG A 41 -10.09 -9.16 -7.00
CA ARG A 41 -10.44 -10.57 -6.80
C ARG A 41 -10.10 -10.99 -5.38
N LEU A 42 -11.13 -11.39 -4.64
CA LEU A 42 -11.03 -11.92 -3.28
C LEU A 42 -11.40 -13.40 -3.26
N LYS A 43 -10.64 -14.17 -2.49
CA LYS A 43 -10.80 -15.60 -2.31
C LYS A 43 -12.02 -15.86 -1.43
N LYS A 44 -12.97 -16.63 -1.95
CA LYS A 44 -14.14 -17.13 -1.22
C LYS A 44 -13.74 -18.32 -0.34
N ARG A 45 -14.68 -18.78 0.49
CA ARG A 45 -14.50 -19.95 1.38
C ARG A 45 -14.29 -21.26 0.61
N ASP A 46 -14.77 -21.34 -0.63
CA ASP A 46 -14.67 -22.50 -1.53
C ASP A 46 -13.38 -22.49 -2.37
N GLU A 47 -12.38 -21.67 -2.01
CA GLU A 47 -11.10 -21.50 -2.72
C GLU A 47 -11.18 -20.81 -4.09
N GLU A 48 -12.39 -20.58 -4.61
CA GLU A 48 -12.63 -19.81 -5.82
C GLU A 48 -12.49 -18.30 -5.59
N TYR A 49 -12.20 -17.53 -6.64
CA TYR A 49 -12.15 -16.07 -6.55
C TYR A 49 -13.46 -15.43 -7.02
N ALA A 50 -13.94 -14.45 -6.25
CA ALA A 50 -15.00 -13.54 -6.68
C ALA A 50 -14.41 -12.16 -6.92
N ARG A 51 -14.90 -11.45 -7.94
CA ARG A 51 -14.53 -10.06 -8.17
C ARG A 51 -15.45 -9.17 -7.35
N ILE A 52 -14.87 -8.50 -6.36
CA ILE A 52 -15.57 -7.65 -5.41
C ILE A 52 -15.30 -6.19 -5.74
N LEU A 53 -16.35 -5.43 -6.02
CA LEU A 53 -16.32 -3.97 -6.04
C LEU A 53 -16.31 -3.48 -4.59
N ILE A 54 -15.23 -2.83 -4.20
CA ILE A 54 -15.07 -2.17 -2.92
C ILE A 54 -15.31 -0.69 -3.15
N GLN A 55 -16.22 -0.11 -2.40
CA GLN A 55 -16.48 1.33 -2.37
C GLN A 55 -16.34 1.80 -0.94
N TYR A 56 -15.73 2.97 -0.72
CA TYR A 56 -15.73 3.57 0.59
C TYR A 56 -15.79 5.09 0.55
N VAL A 57 -16.35 5.65 1.61
CA VAL A 57 -16.30 7.08 1.93
C VAL A 57 -15.53 7.26 3.23
N LEU A 58 -14.81 8.37 3.33
CA LEU A 58 -14.20 8.79 4.58
C LEU A 58 -15.21 9.64 5.33
N LEU A 59 -15.50 9.25 6.56
CA LEU A 59 -16.38 9.95 7.48
C LEU A 59 -15.52 10.65 8.51
N ASN A 60 -15.77 11.93 8.66
CA ASN A 60 -15.06 12.76 9.61
C ASN A 60 -15.92 13.00 10.85
N ASP A 61 -15.35 12.75 12.02
CA ASP A 61 -15.96 13.13 13.29
C ASP A 61 -15.24 14.36 13.86
N ALA A 62 -15.93 15.16 14.67
CA ALA A 62 -15.44 16.40 15.25
C ALA A 62 -14.12 16.25 16.04
N ASP A 63 -13.79 15.03 16.46
CA ASP A 63 -12.61 14.67 17.27
C ASP A 63 -11.34 14.33 16.47
N ASN A 64 -11.28 14.67 15.17
CA ASN A 64 -10.16 14.33 14.26
C ASN A 64 -9.96 12.82 14.02
N LEU A 65 -10.98 12.01 14.26
CA LEU A 65 -10.95 10.57 13.95
C LEU A 65 -11.59 10.33 12.58
N CYS A 66 -10.77 9.94 11.61
CA CYS A 66 -11.24 9.55 10.28
C CYS A 66 -11.73 8.10 10.32
N HIS A 67 -13.03 7.90 10.14
CA HIS A 67 -13.63 6.59 9.95
C HIS A 67 -13.80 6.33 8.46
N SER A 68 -13.78 5.07 8.04
CA SER A 68 -14.14 4.71 6.67
C SER A 68 -15.36 3.79 6.68
N PHE A 69 -16.33 4.10 5.83
CA PHE A 69 -17.49 3.23 5.61
C PHE A 69 -17.34 2.52 4.29
N HIS A 70 -17.29 1.18 4.32
CA HIS A 70 -17.01 0.33 3.16
C HIS A 70 -18.24 -0.48 2.74
N ILE A 71 -18.50 -0.54 1.42
CA ILE A 71 -19.46 -1.42 0.77
C ILE A 71 -18.70 -2.38 -0.14
N HIS A 72 -18.93 -3.67 0.03
CA HIS A 72 -18.31 -4.73 -0.76
C HIS A 72 -19.40 -5.46 -1.54
N THR A 73 -19.36 -5.39 -2.86
CA THR A 73 -20.38 -5.95 -3.75
C THR A 73 -19.75 -6.96 -4.69
N ASP A 74 -20.30 -8.18 -4.77
CA ASP A 74 -19.88 -9.15 -5.78
C ASP A 74 -20.35 -8.71 -7.18
N ILE A 75 -19.38 -8.41 -8.04
CA ILE A 75 -19.58 -7.98 -9.43
C ILE A 75 -19.02 -9.00 -10.42
N THR A 76 -18.78 -10.24 -9.99
CA THR A 76 -18.19 -11.30 -10.84
C THR A 76 -18.98 -11.49 -12.14
N HIS A 77 -20.31 -11.36 -12.07
CA HIS A 77 -21.20 -11.46 -13.22
C HIS A 77 -21.17 -10.26 -14.17
N LEU A 78 -20.80 -9.07 -13.68
CA LEU A 78 -20.69 -7.84 -14.50
C LEU A 78 -19.30 -7.69 -15.12
N LYS A 79 -18.28 -8.14 -14.40
CA LYS A 79 -16.87 -8.04 -14.81
C LYS A 79 -16.18 -9.38 -14.50
N PRO A 80 -16.35 -10.41 -15.34
CA PRO A 80 -15.69 -11.70 -15.12
C PRO A 80 -14.18 -11.56 -15.28
N ASP A 81 -13.74 -10.82 -16.31
CA ASP A 81 -12.35 -10.75 -16.74
C ASP A 81 -11.77 -9.33 -16.68
N GLY A 82 -10.49 -9.21 -17.03
CA GLY A 82 -9.76 -7.95 -17.09
C GLY A 82 -9.10 -7.54 -15.78
N ILE A 83 -8.43 -6.40 -15.80
CA ILE A 83 -7.65 -5.87 -14.68
C ILE A 83 -8.52 -5.08 -13.68
N PRO A 84 -8.11 -4.99 -12.40
CA PRO A 84 -8.67 -4.05 -11.45
C PRO A 84 -8.75 -2.62 -12.00
N THR A 85 -9.83 -1.90 -11.69
CA THR A 85 -10.07 -0.50 -12.05
C THR A 85 -10.28 0.33 -10.80
N PHE A 86 -9.70 1.53 -10.76
CA PHE A 86 -9.80 2.48 -9.65
C PHE A 86 -10.47 3.78 -10.09
N SER A 87 -11.30 4.35 -9.24
CA SER A 87 -11.96 5.62 -9.47
C SER A 87 -12.19 6.36 -8.15
N ILE A 88 -12.19 7.68 -8.23
CA ILE A 88 -12.61 8.58 -7.16
C ILE A 88 -13.82 9.34 -7.68
N ILE A 89 -14.96 9.16 -7.03
CA ILE A 89 -16.24 9.72 -7.46
C ILE A 89 -16.57 10.90 -6.54
N GLY A 90 -16.60 12.10 -7.12
CA GLY A 90 -17.07 13.29 -6.43
C GLY A 90 -18.58 13.25 -6.21
N ILE A 91 -19.00 13.72 -5.05
CA ILE A 91 -20.38 13.85 -4.58
C ILE A 91 -20.65 15.36 -4.41
N ASP A 92 -21.92 15.77 -4.44
CA ASP A 92 -22.35 17.15 -4.19
C ASP A 92 -21.66 18.22 -5.08
N GLY A 93 -21.41 17.85 -6.34
CA GLY A 93 -20.82 18.76 -7.35
C GLY A 93 -19.30 18.71 -7.43
N GLU A 94 -18.64 17.91 -6.60
CA GLU A 94 -17.21 17.66 -6.71
C GLU A 94 -16.87 16.83 -7.98
N PRO A 95 -15.69 17.05 -8.60
CA PRO A 95 -15.29 16.34 -9.80
C PRO A 95 -15.10 14.83 -9.58
N SER A 96 -15.43 14.04 -10.61
CA SER A 96 -15.15 12.60 -10.62
C SER A 96 -13.93 12.27 -11.49
N TYR A 97 -13.11 11.35 -11.01
CA TYR A 97 -11.91 10.84 -11.65
C TYR A 97 -12.09 9.33 -11.89
N CYS A 98 -12.56 8.99 -13.09
CA CYS A 98 -12.93 7.62 -13.44
C CYS A 98 -11.79 6.89 -14.14
N ASN A 99 -11.68 5.58 -13.89
CA ASN A 99 -10.74 4.67 -14.54
C ASN A 99 -9.29 5.19 -14.50
N ILE A 100 -8.81 5.56 -13.32
CA ILE A 100 -7.43 6.04 -13.14
C ILE A 100 -6.50 4.85 -13.43
N GLN A 101 -5.85 4.88 -14.60
CA GLN A 101 -5.02 3.78 -15.12
C GLN A 101 -3.56 3.83 -14.67
N GLN A 102 -3.11 4.90 -13.99
CA GLN A 102 -1.74 5.00 -13.51
C GLN A 102 -1.52 4.07 -12.31
N VAL A 103 -1.34 2.79 -12.59
CA VAL A 103 -0.80 1.87 -11.61
C VAL A 103 0.70 2.13 -11.59
N GLN A 104 1.18 2.95 -10.64
CA GLN A 104 2.55 2.78 -10.21
C GLN A 104 2.60 1.40 -9.57
N VAL A 105 3.04 0.42 -10.35
CA VAL A 105 3.27 -0.93 -9.87
C VAL A 105 4.39 -0.78 -8.86
N PHE A 106 4.03 -0.70 -7.58
CA PHE A 106 4.98 -0.95 -6.52
C PHE A 106 5.50 -2.34 -6.80
N THR A 107 6.74 -2.45 -7.29
CA THR A 107 7.44 -3.73 -7.32
C THR A 107 7.29 -4.27 -5.92
N LYS A 108 6.64 -5.44 -5.79
CA LYS A 108 6.53 -6.18 -4.54
C LYS A 108 7.86 -6.00 -3.84
N SER A 109 7.86 -5.32 -2.70
CA SER A 109 9.08 -5.03 -1.95
C SER A 109 9.85 -6.33 -1.64
N ASN A 110 9.13 -7.48 -1.62
CA ASN A 110 9.67 -8.84 -1.56
C ASN A 110 10.69 -9.21 -2.66
N ASP A 111 10.64 -8.61 -3.85
CA ASP A 111 11.58 -8.93 -4.93
C ASP A 111 12.79 -7.98 -4.93
N LEU A 112 12.69 -6.81 -4.29
CA LEU A 112 13.78 -5.85 -4.23
C LEU A 112 14.88 -6.29 -3.26
N PHE A 113 14.48 -6.89 -2.14
CA PHE A 113 15.37 -7.31 -1.07
C PHE A 113 15.33 -8.82 -0.86
N THR A 114 16.48 -9.40 -0.62
CA THR A 114 16.57 -10.77 -0.12
C THR A 114 15.90 -10.88 1.24
N LYS A 115 15.50 -12.10 1.65
CA LYS A 115 14.95 -12.35 3.00
C LYS A 115 15.81 -11.74 4.12
N ARG A 116 17.14 -11.82 3.96
CA ARG A 116 18.07 -11.29 4.96
C ARG A 116 18.12 -9.76 4.99
N GLU A 117 18.05 -9.13 3.82
CA GLU A 117 17.98 -7.68 3.73
C GLU A 117 16.65 -7.15 4.31
N TRP A 118 15.57 -7.94 4.21
CA TRP A 118 14.30 -7.67 4.87
C TRP A 118 14.37 -7.69 6.39
N ASP A 119 14.97 -8.73 6.98
CA ASP A 119 15.18 -8.80 8.43
C ASP A 119 15.92 -7.55 8.94
N ILE A 120 16.94 -7.13 8.19
CA ILE A 120 17.77 -5.97 8.52
C ILE A 120 16.97 -4.68 8.32
N LEU A 121 16.23 -4.54 7.21
CA LEU A 121 15.37 -3.39 6.93
C LEU A 121 14.35 -3.17 8.05
N LYS A 122 13.69 -4.24 8.50
CA LYS A 122 12.75 -4.18 9.64
C LYS A 122 13.43 -3.66 10.91
N CYS A 123 14.64 -4.14 11.21
CA CYS A 123 15.37 -3.62 12.37
C CYS A 123 15.79 -2.15 12.20
N ILE A 124 16.08 -1.70 10.98
CA ILE A 124 16.37 -0.28 10.68
C ILE A 124 15.14 0.58 10.93
N THR A 125 13.96 0.15 10.47
CA THR A 125 12.71 0.91 10.67
C THR A 125 12.29 0.96 12.12
N GLU A 126 12.65 -0.04 12.92
CA GLU A 126 12.53 -0.05 14.39
C GLU A 126 13.57 0.83 15.11
N GLY A 127 14.47 1.50 14.39
CA GLY A 127 15.47 2.41 14.96
C GLY A 127 16.70 1.71 15.56
N LYS A 128 16.94 0.43 15.27
CA LYS A 128 18.07 -0.33 15.85
C LYS A 128 19.42 0.09 15.23
N SER A 129 20.42 0.21 16.09
CA SER A 129 21.82 0.41 15.71
C SER A 129 22.42 -0.85 15.07
N SER A 130 23.48 -0.72 14.26
CA SER A 130 24.13 -1.89 13.63
C SER A 130 24.61 -2.94 14.64
N LYS A 131 24.95 -2.52 15.87
CA LYS A 131 25.30 -3.43 16.97
C LYS A 131 24.10 -4.24 17.45
N GLN A 132 22.98 -3.58 17.73
CA GLN A 132 21.73 -4.26 18.14
C GLN A 132 21.23 -5.23 17.06
N ILE A 133 21.35 -4.85 15.78
CA ILE A 133 20.99 -5.72 14.65
C ILE A 133 21.91 -6.94 14.59
N ALA A 134 23.22 -6.74 14.76
CA ALA A 134 24.20 -7.81 14.77
C ALA A 134 23.90 -8.84 15.88
N ASP A 135 23.63 -8.34 17.09
CA ASP A 135 23.29 -9.16 18.25
C ASP A 135 21.98 -9.93 18.03
N GLN A 136 20.92 -9.27 17.56
CA GLN A 136 19.61 -9.90 17.33
C GLN A 136 19.64 -10.95 16.22
N LEU A 137 20.38 -10.68 15.15
CA LEU A 137 20.41 -11.53 13.97
C LEU A 137 21.58 -12.52 13.98
N PHE A 138 22.36 -12.58 15.05
CA PHE A 138 23.52 -13.46 15.24
C PHE A 138 24.54 -13.38 14.09
N ILE A 139 24.88 -12.16 13.65
CA ILE A 139 25.87 -11.90 12.59
C ILE A 139 26.84 -10.79 12.99
N SER A 140 27.96 -10.67 12.30
CA SER A 140 28.93 -9.61 12.60
C SER A 140 28.39 -8.22 12.25
N ILE A 141 28.82 -7.19 12.99
CA ILE A 141 28.52 -5.78 12.68
C ILE A 141 28.99 -5.42 11.26
N HIS A 142 30.11 -5.99 10.82
CA HIS A 142 30.60 -5.79 9.46
C HIS A 142 29.61 -6.31 8.41
N THR A 143 29.06 -7.52 8.62
CA THR A 143 28.02 -8.10 7.77
C THR A 143 26.76 -7.22 7.73
N VAL A 144 26.32 -6.71 8.89
CA VAL A 144 25.19 -5.77 8.95
C VAL A 144 25.46 -4.52 8.12
N ASN A 145 26.64 -3.90 8.25
CA ASN A 145 27.00 -2.69 7.51
C ASN A 145 27.04 -2.94 6.00
N CYS A 146 27.54 -4.10 5.56
CA CYS A 146 27.49 -4.51 4.15
C CYS A 146 26.05 -4.62 3.65
N HIS A 147 25.15 -5.28 4.39
CA HIS A 147 23.74 -5.34 4.03
C HIS A 147 23.09 -3.96 4.00
N ARG A 148 23.34 -3.08 4.98
CA ARG A 148 22.81 -1.70 4.98
C ARG A 148 23.22 -0.95 3.71
N LYS A 149 24.49 -1.07 3.29
CA LYS A 149 24.98 -0.46 2.04
C LYS A 149 24.24 -1.01 0.81
N ASN A 150 24.04 -2.32 0.75
CA ASN A 150 23.31 -2.96 -0.35
C ASN A 150 21.84 -2.54 -0.39
N ILE A 151 21.18 -2.46 0.77
CA ILE A 151 19.79 -2.01 0.91
C ILE A 151 19.65 -0.58 0.39
N LEU A 152 20.51 0.36 0.82
CA LEU A 152 20.49 1.75 0.35
C LEU A 152 20.68 1.83 -1.17
N ALA A 153 21.62 1.06 -1.72
CA ALA A 153 21.87 1.01 -3.16
C ALA A 153 20.67 0.47 -3.95
N LYS A 154 20.08 -0.66 -3.52
CA LYS A 154 18.88 -1.24 -4.12
C LYS A 154 17.67 -0.32 -4.02
N ALA A 155 17.51 0.35 -2.88
CA ALA A 155 16.49 1.35 -2.65
C ALA A 155 16.74 2.68 -3.38
N LYS A 156 17.91 2.87 -4.01
CA LYS A 156 18.31 4.12 -4.69
C LYS A 156 18.24 5.35 -3.78
N VAL A 157 18.66 5.20 -2.52
CA VAL A 157 18.73 6.27 -1.51
C VAL A 157 20.11 6.31 -0.88
N LYS A 158 20.48 7.44 -0.28
CA LYS A 158 21.84 7.65 0.28
C LYS A 158 21.88 7.52 1.79
N THR A 159 20.76 7.79 2.47
CA THR A 159 20.73 7.83 3.94
C THR A 159 19.69 6.87 4.53
N PRO A 160 19.89 6.37 5.76
CA PRO A 160 18.87 5.59 6.46
C PRO A 160 17.56 6.36 6.67
N MET A 161 17.61 7.69 6.82
CA MET A 161 16.40 8.52 6.92
C MET A 161 15.63 8.59 5.60
N GLU A 162 16.33 8.74 4.47
CA GLU A 162 15.69 8.63 3.15
C GLU A 162 15.09 7.24 2.93
N LEU A 163 15.76 6.19 3.39
CA LEU A 163 15.25 4.82 3.35
C LEU A 163 13.96 4.69 4.17
N LEU A 164 13.92 5.23 5.39
CA LEU A 164 12.74 5.21 6.25
C LEU A 164 11.55 5.96 5.61
N ASN A 165 11.80 7.17 5.10
CA ASN A 165 10.76 7.95 4.42
C ASN A 165 10.25 7.21 3.17
N LYS A 166 11.16 6.57 2.42
CA LYS A 166 10.81 5.77 1.25
C LYS A 166 10.00 4.53 1.64
N THR A 167 10.37 3.82 2.70
CA THR A 167 9.64 2.62 3.16
C THR A 167 8.21 2.96 3.57
N ILE A 168 7.99 4.12 4.20
CA ILE A 168 6.66 4.59 4.58
C ILE A 168 5.86 5.00 3.34
N ARG A 169 6.45 5.86 2.49
CA ARG A 169 5.78 6.37 1.28
C ARG A 169 5.39 5.26 0.30
N GLU A 170 6.21 4.22 0.19
CA GLU A 170 6.02 3.14 -0.77
C GLU A 170 5.40 1.88 -0.15
N GLY A 171 4.97 1.94 1.11
CA GLY A 171 4.26 0.85 1.78
C GLY A 171 5.09 -0.43 1.89
N TRP A 172 6.39 -0.32 2.18
CA TRP A 172 7.26 -1.48 2.39
C TRP A 172 7.10 -2.08 3.81
N MET A 173 6.19 -1.57 4.64
CA MET A 173 5.90 -2.08 5.98
C MET A 173 4.48 -2.62 6.06
#